data_AF-A0AAW2IFG9-F1
#
_entry.id   AF-A0AAW2IFG9-F1
#
_cell.length_a   1.000
_cell.length_b   1.000
_cell.length_c   1.000
_cell.angle_alpha   90.00
_cell.angle_beta   90.00
_cell.angle_gamma   90.00
#
_symmetry.space_group_name_H-M   'P 1'
#
loop_
_entity.id
_entity.type
_entity.pdbx_description
1 polymer ?
#
loop_
_entity_poly.entity_id
_entity_poly.type
_entity_poly.pdbx_seq_one_letter_code
_entity_poly.pdbx_strand_id
1 'polypeptide(L)'
;MDENIKLIEKEGFTPVNKYSVSRINHGSRTENNESNRNDVQNVAINWFGGWHHAQRDAAEGFCYVNDIVIAIQFLLKSFNRVLYIDLDVHHGNGVENAFVFSPRVLVLSLHKYETGFYPSTGSVDDIGLGNGKYHTVNVPLKDGITDAVYIRIFTTIFDKVFAKYKPECIVVQCGADSVAGDPLGGFNLTPLGLGHCLRLILNKNLPTLVLGGGGYNVPNVARCWTYLTSVILDCPLPNDIPDNSYFHLFGPDFELSLSPTLRKNENSEEYVQKIIDTLTTNLDCLPAV
;
A
#
# COMPACT_ATOMS: atom_id res chain seq x y z
N MET A 1 20.70 -12.00 20.36
CA MET A 1 19.74 -11.55 19.34
C MET A 1 20.21 -11.86 17.90
N ASP A 2 21.45 -12.33 17.70
CA ASP A 2 22.08 -12.47 16.36
C ASP A 2 22.06 -13.86 15.70
N GLU A 3 21.67 -14.94 16.38
CA GLU A 3 21.67 -16.28 15.77
C GLU A 3 20.37 -16.60 15.03
N ASN A 4 19.24 -16.05 15.47
CA ASN A 4 17.93 -16.30 14.85
C ASN A 4 17.75 -15.56 13.51
N ILE A 5 18.52 -14.48 13.28
CA ILE A 5 18.50 -13.75 12.00
C ILE A 5 19.17 -14.57 10.89
N LYS A 6 20.15 -15.43 11.22
CA LYS A 6 20.84 -16.29 10.25
C LYS A 6 19.99 -17.46 9.75
N LEU A 7 19.05 -17.94 10.56
CA LEU A 7 18.11 -18.99 10.16
C LEU A 7 17.12 -18.49 9.09
N ILE A 8 16.69 -17.23 9.21
CA ILE A 8 15.82 -16.58 8.23
C ILE A 8 16.50 -16.45 6.86
N GLU A 9 17.83 -16.41 6.77
CA GLU A 9 18.54 -16.36 5.48
C GLU A 9 18.72 -17.72 4.80
N LYS A 10 18.60 -18.83 5.54
CA LYS A 10 18.92 -20.18 5.04
C LYS A 10 17.69 -20.98 4.60
N GLU A 11 16.52 -20.80 5.21
CA GLU A 11 15.35 -21.63 4.93
C GLU A 11 14.05 -20.81 4.86
N GLY A 12 13.63 -20.45 3.63
CA GLY A 12 12.24 -20.70 3.23
C GLY A 12 11.22 -19.58 3.08
N PHE A 13 11.38 -18.35 3.60
CA PHE A 13 10.30 -17.32 3.49
C PHE A 13 10.73 -15.90 3.14
N THR A 14 12.03 -15.62 3.12
CA THR A 14 12.67 -14.35 2.75
C THR A 14 13.15 -14.16 1.31
N PRO A 15 13.16 -15.14 0.37
CA PRO A 15 13.75 -14.90 -0.94
C PRO A 15 13.10 -13.73 -1.68
N VAL A 16 11.76 -13.65 -1.69
CA VAL A 16 11.06 -12.73 -2.59
C VAL A 16 11.27 -11.27 -2.17
N ASN A 17 11.13 -10.94 -0.88
CA ASN A 17 11.42 -9.58 -0.42
C ASN A 17 12.93 -9.29 -0.41
N LYS A 18 13.82 -10.27 -0.13
CA LYS A 18 15.27 -10.02 -0.18
C LYS A 18 15.74 -9.74 -1.61
N TYR A 19 15.26 -10.46 -2.62
CA TYR A 19 15.56 -10.18 -4.03
C TYR A 19 14.98 -8.84 -4.48
N SER A 20 13.70 -8.58 -4.20
CA SER A 20 13.03 -7.33 -4.56
C SER A 20 13.68 -6.10 -3.92
N VAL A 21 13.97 -6.16 -2.62
CA VAL A 21 14.65 -5.08 -1.89
C VAL A 21 16.12 -4.98 -2.28
N SER A 22 16.79 -6.10 -2.60
CA SER A 22 18.16 -6.04 -3.13
C SER A 22 18.21 -5.29 -4.47
N ARG A 23 17.24 -5.48 -5.37
CA ARG A 23 17.17 -4.72 -6.63
C ARG A 23 17.01 -3.22 -6.37
N ILE A 24 16.13 -2.85 -5.45
CA ILE A 24 15.95 -1.46 -5.01
C ILE A 24 17.29 -0.85 -4.50
N ASN A 25 18.03 -1.59 -3.68
CA ASN A 25 19.31 -1.13 -3.13
C ASN A 25 20.48 -1.13 -4.13
N HIS A 26 20.45 -1.96 -5.17
CA HIS A 26 21.51 -1.99 -6.18
C HIS A 26 21.30 -0.93 -7.27
N GLY A 27 20.06 -0.67 -7.67
CA GLY A 27 19.72 0.38 -8.65
C GLY A 27 20.01 1.80 -8.15
N SER A 28 20.00 2.04 -6.84
CA SER A 28 20.32 3.35 -6.24
C SER A 28 21.82 3.61 -6.05
N ARG A 29 22.68 2.57 -6.11
CA ARG A 29 24.14 2.70 -5.89
C ARG A 29 24.95 2.95 -7.16
N THR A 30 24.35 2.84 -8.34
CA THR A 30 25.03 3.15 -9.60
C THR A 30 24.80 4.62 -9.97
N GLU A 31 25.50 5.52 -9.28
CA GLU A 31 25.75 6.86 -9.83
C GLU A 31 27.02 6.83 -10.69
N ASN A 32 26.98 7.58 -11.79
CA ASN A 32 28.12 8.01 -12.62
C ASN A 32 28.72 7.01 -13.62
N ASN A 33 27.91 6.43 -14.50
CA ASN A 33 28.42 6.11 -15.83
C ASN A 33 27.45 6.58 -16.90
N GLU A 34 27.96 7.47 -17.75
CA GLU A 34 27.29 7.99 -18.94
C GLU A 34 26.76 6.86 -19.83
N SER A 35 25.68 7.18 -20.54
CA SER A 35 25.16 6.56 -21.76
C SER A 35 24.05 5.48 -21.62
N ASN A 36 22.85 5.92 -22.00
CA ASN A 36 21.83 5.19 -22.77
C ASN A 36 21.53 3.74 -22.38
N ARG A 37 20.71 3.55 -21.33
CA ARG A 37 19.66 2.54 -21.32
C ARG A 37 18.44 3.12 -20.63
N ASN A 38 17.30 3.12 -21.33
CA ASN A 38 15.96 3.45 -20.84
C ASN A 38 15.84 3.27 -19.33
N ASP A 39 15.56 4.36 -18.61
CA ASP A 39 15.33 4.39 -17.15
C ASP A 39 14.43 3.23 -16.75
N VAL A 40 15.03 2.14 -16.28
CA VAL A 40 14.28 1.03 -15.72
C VAL A 40 13.76 1.58 -14.41
N GLN A 41 12.47 1.90 -14.33
CA GLN A 41 11.83 2.27 -13.08
C GLN A 41 12.27 1.29 -11.99
N ASN A 42 12.81 1.81 -10.89
CA ASN A 42 13.31 1.02 -9.74
C ASN A 42 12.15 0.45 -8.93
N VAL A 43 11.26 -0.29 -9.60
CA VAL A 43 10.07 -0.90 -9.02
C VAL A 43 10.32 -2.39 -8.86
N ALA A 44 10.05 -2.90 -7.67
CA ALA A 44 10.02 -4.33 -7.41
C ALA A 44 8.61 -4.74 -6.99
N ILE A 45 8.11 -5.86 -7.51
CA ILE A 45 6.75 -6.34 -7.26
C ILE A 45 6.82 -7.66 -6.50
N ASN A 46 6.04 -7.80 -5.43
CA ASN A 46 5.75 -9.06 -4.78
C ASN A 46 4.27 -9.15 -4.37
N TRP A 47 3.44 -9.66 -5.28
CA TRP A 47 2.01 -9.86 -5.02
C TRP A 47 1.70 -10.90 -3.93
N PHE A 48 2.67 -11.73 -3.53
CA PHE A 48 2.49 -12.71 -2.46
C PHE A 48 2.85 -12.17 -1.06
N GLY A 49 3.38 -10.94 -0.99
CA GLY A 49 3.65 -10.23 0.26
C GLY A 49 2.54 -9.24 0.61
N GLY A 50 2.78 -8.40 1.61
CA GLY A 50 1.81 -7.38 2.05
C GLY A 50 1.00 -7.78 3.28
N TRP A 51 1.51 -8.71 4.09
CA TRP A 51 0.83 -9.24 5.28
C TRP A 51 0.98 -8.29 6.48
N HIS A 52 0.21 -7.20 6.45
CA HIS A 52 0.40 -6.02 7.29
C HIS A 52 -0.07 -6.13 8.75
N HIS A 53 -0.84 -7.17 9.13
CA HIS A 53 -1.41 -7.29 10.48
C HIS A 53 -0.52 -7.99 11.48
N ALA A 54 0.48 -8.75 11.03
CA ALA A 54 1.33 -9.53 11.94
C ALA A 54 2.06 -8.60 12.93
N GLN A 55 1.95 -8.91 14.22
CA GLN A 55 2.59 -8.19 15.31
C GLN A 55 3.99 -8.76 15.59
N ARG A 56 4.74 -8.11 16.50
CA ARG A 56 6.09 -8.57 16.88
C ARG A 56 6.11 -9.99 17.43
N ASP A 57 5.09 -10.36 18.20
CA ASP A 57 5.00 -11.58 18.98
C ASP A 57 3.64 -12.30 18.84
N ALA A 58 2.84 -11.93 17.84
CA ALA A 58 1.55 -12.57 17.57
C ALA A 58 1.20 -12.54 16.06
N ALA A 59 0.58 -13.62 15.59
CA ALA A 59 -0.12 -13.64 14.32
C ALA A 59 -1.50 -12.96 14.46
N GLU A 60 -1.93 -12.24 13.45
CA GLU A 60 -3.17 -11.46 13.45
C GLU A 60 -3.71 -11.35 12.01
N GLY A 61 -5.03 -11.32 11.80
CA GLY A 61 -5.63 -11.03 10.48
C GLY A 61 -5.03 -11.81 9.30
N PHE A 62 -4.91 -13.14 9.43
CA PHE A 62 -4.25 -14.04 8.45
C PHE A 62 -2.73 -13.82 8.23
N CYS A 63 -2.13 -12.85 8.90
CA CYS A 63 -0.73 -12.49 8.82
C CYS A 63 0.07 -13.18 9.94
N TYR A 64 0.99 -14.07 9.57
CA TYR A 64 1.87 -14.78 10.52
C TYR A 64 3.23 -14.12 10.68
N VAL A 65 3.73 -13.51 9.61
CA VAL A 65 5.01 -12.81 9.54
C VAL A 65 4.77 -11.49 8.82
N ASN A 66 5.22 -10.38 9.42
CA ASN A 66 5.11 -9.07 8.81
C ASN A 66 6.26 -8.85 7.81
N ASP A 67 6.07 -9.31 6.58
CA ASP A 67 7.08 -9.24 5.52
C ASP A 67 7.41 -7.79 5.12
N ILE A 68 6.46 -6.88 5.33
CA ILE A 68 6.58 -5.43 5.10
C ILE A 68 7.56 -4.82 6.10
N VAL A 69 7.38 -5.09 7.40
CA VAL A 69 8.29 -4.58 8.45
C VAL A 69 9.71 -5.06 8.20
N ILE A 70 9.90 -6.33 7.82
CA ILE A 70 11.21 -6.88 7.47
C ILE A 70 11.82 -6.14 6.28
N ALA A 71 11.02 -5.88 5.23
CA ALA A 71 11.47 -5.15 4.05
C ALA A 71 11.89 -3.70 4.38
N ILE A 72 11.07 -2.98 5.15
CA ILE A 72 11.37 -1.60 5.58
C ILE A 72 12.63 -1.56 6.43
N GLN A 73 12.82 -2.48 7.38
CA GLN A 73 14.05 -2.56 8.18
C GLN A 73 15.31 -2.76 7.32
N PHE A 74 15.20 -3.48 6.21
CA PHE A 74 16.31 -3.62 5.27
C PHE A 74 16.54 -2.37 4.42
N LEU A 75 15.46 -1.70 3.97
CA LEU A 75 15.53 -0.42 3.25
C LEU A 75 16.17 0.67 4.12
N LEU A 76 15.88 0.69 5.42
CA LEU A 76 16.48 1.62 6.40
C LEU A 76 18.00 1.47 6.55
N LYS A 77 18.65 0.47 5.94
CA LYS A 77 20.11 0.38 5.86
C LYS A 77 20.71 1.28 4.77
N SER A 78 19.91 1.67 3.77
CA SER A 78 20.32 2.48 2.62
C SER A 78 19.61 3.84 2.57
N PHE A 79 18.38 3.90 3.11
CA PHE A 79 17.53 5.08 3.06
C PHE A 79 17.24 5.59 4.47
N ASN A 80 17.25 6.91 4.64
CA ASN A 80 16.98 7.57 5.92
C ASN A 80 15.48 7.66 6.21
N ARG A 81 14.67 7.83 5.15
CA ARG A 81 13.22 8.06 5.22
C ARG A 81 12.48 7.14 4.26
N VAL A 82 11.66 6.24 4.81
CA VAL A 82 10.83 5.30 4.04
C VAL A 82 9.36 5.71 4.19
N LEU A 83 8.66 5.90 3.09
CA LEU A 83 7.21 6.08 3.11
C LEU A 83 6.52 4.74 2.88
N TYR A 84 5.73 4.29 3.85
CA TYR A 84 4.83 3.16 3.70
C TYR A 84 3.41 3.66 3.40
N ILE A 85 2.81 3.13 2.34
CA ILE A 85 1.45 3.46 1.91
C ILE A 85 0.63 2.17 1.91
N ASP A 86 -0.51 2.20 2.59
CA ASP A 86 -1.42 1.06 2.72
C ASP A 86 -2.76 1.40 2.06
N LEU A 87 -3.11 0.64 1.01
CA LEU A 87 -4.34 0.79 0.24
C LEU A 87 -5.33 -0.38 0.48
N ASP A 88 -5.00 -1.29 1.41
CA ASP A 88 -5.91 -2.33 1.89
C ASP A 88 -7.15 -1.70 2.54
N VAL A 89 -8.28 -2.41 2.53
CA VAL A 89 -9.47 -1.91 3.22
C VAL A 89 -9.30 -1.92 4.75
N HIS A 90 -8.42 -2.77 5.28
CA HIS A 90 -8.12 -2.86 6.71
C HIS A 90 -6.97 -1.94 7.11
N HIS A 91 -7.02 -1.46 8.35
CA HIS A 91 -5.92 -0.67 8.89
C HIS A 91 -4.64 -1.51 9.01
N GLY A 92 -3.52 -1.00 8.46
CA GLY A 92 -2.18 -1.59 8.53
C GLY A 92 -1.51 -1.56 9.91
N ASN A 93 -2.25 -1.98 10.94
CA ASN A 93 -1.88 -1.87 12.35
C ASN A 93 -0.53 -2.49 12.71
N GLY A 94 -0.15 -3.64 12.13
CA GLY A 94 1.13 -4.29 12.43
C GLY A 94 2.33 -3.47 11.95
N VAL A 95 2.22 -2.83 10.78
CA VAL A 95 3.27 -1.93 10.26
C VAL A 95 3.30 -0.64 11.05
N GLU A 96 2.14 -0.07 11.37
CA GLU A 96 2.04 1.11 12.24
C GLU A 96 2.71 0.85 13.60
N ASN A 97 2.31 -0.20 14.31
CA ASN A 97 2.84 -0.55 15.63
C ASN A 97 4.36 -0.74 15.62
N ALA A 98 4.90 -1.34 14.55
CA ALA A 98 6.33 -1.56 14.41
C ALA A 98 7.14 -0.26 14.28
N PHE A 99 6.54 0.81 13.76
CA PHE A 99 7.21 2.08 13.47
C PHE A 99 6.62 3.29 14.20
N VAL A 100 5.65 3.11 15.09
CA VAL A 100 4.91 4.18 15.80
C VAL A 100 5.82 5.19 16.55
N PHE A 101 7.03 4.78 16.94
CA PHE A 101 8.02 5.63 17.61
C PHE A 101 9.13 6.18 16.69
N SER A 102 9.12 5.83 15.40
CA SER A 102 10.22 6.10 14.46
C SER A 102 9.90 7.31 13.56
N PRO A 103 10.75 8.34 13.51
CA PRO A 103 10.63 9.39 12.49
C PRO A 103 11.16 8.94 11.11
N ARG A 104 11.85 7.79 11.05
CA ARG A 104 12.49 7.29 9.81
C ARG A 104 11.53 6.53 8.90
N VAL A 105 10.31 6.26 9.36
CA VAL A 105 9.26 5.64 8.57
C VAL A 105 7.98 6.45 8.77
N LEU A 106 7.37 6.88 7.67
CA LEU A 106 6.02 7.45 7.72
C LEU A 106 5.03 6.40 7.24
N VAL A 107 3.98 6.16 8.02
CA VAL A 107 2.89 5.24 7.70
C VAL A 107 1.68 6.04 7.24
N LEU A 108 1.22 5.81 6.02
CA LEU A 108 -0.01 6.37 5.47
C LEU A 108 -0.98 5.20 5.17
N SER A 109 -2.08 5.11 5.90
CA SER A 109 -3.08 4.06 5.69
C SER A 109 -4.46 4.66 5.41
N LEU A 110 -5.11 4.19 4.34
CA LEU A 110 -6.49 4.53 4.01
C LEU A 110 -7.35 3.29 4.17
N HIS A 111 -8.24 3.28 5.15
CA HIS A 111 -8.93 2.06 5.55
C HIS A 111 -10.35 2.35 6.05
N LYS A 112 -11.18 1.31 6.07
CA LYS A 112 -12.50 1.39 6.68
C LYS A 112 -12.35 1.44 8.21
N TYR A 113 -13.00 2.41 8.83
CA TYR A 113 -12.99 2.59 10.28
C TYR A 113 -14.42 2.84 10.77
N GLU A 114 -15.08 1.75 11.15
CA GLU A 114 -16.44 1.75 11.70
C GLU A 114 -16.53 0.76 12.86
N THR A 115 -17.50 0.95 13.75
CA THR A 115 -17.69 0.09 14.92
C THR A 115 -17.80 -1.38 14.50
N GLY A 116 -16.90 -2.21 15.04
CA GLY A 116 -16.87 -3.65 14.76
C GLY A 116 -16.13 -4.05 13.48
N PHE A 117 -15.60 -3.10 12.70
CA PHE A 117 -14.72 -3.42 11.58
C PHE A 117 -13.31 -3.72 12.07
N TYR A 118 -12.71 -4.79 11.58
CA TYR A 118 -11.37 -5.23 11.95
C TYR A 118 -10.30 -4.29 11.35
N PRO A 119 -9.18 -4.00 12.04
CA PRO A 119 -8.77 -4.40 13.39
C PRO A 119 -9.25 -3.42 14.49
N SER A 120 -10.18 -2.51 14.18
CA SER A 120 -10.74 -1.51 15.12
C SER A 120 -9.71 -0.50 15.67
N THR A 121 -8.65 -0.24 14.91
CA THR A 121 -7.62 0.80 15.18
C THR A 121 -7.48 1.69 13.94
N GLY A 122 -6.67 2.75 14.01
CA GLY A 122 -6.45 3.66 12.88
C GLY A 122 -7.37 4.87 12.90
N SER A 123 -7.68 5.39 14.09
CA SER A 123 -8.41 6.65 14.21
C SER A 123 -7.60 7.79 13.58
N VAL A 124 -8.28 8.85 13.15
CA VAL A 124 -7.62 10.09 12.69
C VAL A 124 -6.71 10.72 13.76
N ASP A 125 -6.96 10.41 15.04
CA ASP A 125 -6.20 10.87 16.19
C ASP A 125 -4.94 10.02 16.47
N ASP A 126 -4.83 8.84 15.84
CA ASP A 126 -3.68 7.95 15.96
C ASP A 126 -2.53 8.49 15.08
N ILE A 127 -1.74 9.39 15.64
CA ILE A 127 -0.72 10.17 14.93
C ILE A 127 0.73 9.75 15.25
N GLY A 128 0.93 8.58 15.85
CA GLY A 128 2.24 8.12 16.28
C GLY A 128 2.66 8.66 17.66
N LEU A 129 3.77 8.15 18.18
CA LEU A 129 4.21 8.34 19.57
C LEU A 129 5.66 8.79 19.67
N GLY A 130 6.00 9.54 20.70
CA GLY A 130 7.37 9.99 20.95
C GLY A 130 7.99 10.68 19.73
N ASN A 131 9.13 10.18 19.26
CA ASN A 131 9.81 10.71 18.07
C ASN A 131 9.06 10.42 16.75
N GLY A 132 8.17 9.43 16.74
CA GLY A 132 7.30 9.10 15.60
C GLY A 132 6.00 9.90 15.57
N LYS A 133 5.77 10.82 16.52
CA LYS A 133 4.60 11.70 16.48
C LYS A 133 4.55 12.47 15.15
N TYR A 134 3.36 12.55 14.57
CA TYR A 134 3.04 13.03 13.22
C TYR A 134 3.57 12.18 12.05
N HIS A 135 4.25 11.05 12.30
CA HIS A 135 4.72 10.12 11.26
C HIS A 135 3.76 8.94 11.02
N THR A 136 2.57 9.00 11.62
CA THR A 136 1.46 8.12 11.31
C THR A 136 0.30 8.97 10.80
N VAL A 137 -0.23 8.59 9.64
CA VAL A 137 -1.29 9.29 8.93
C VAL A 137 -2.39 8.28 8.62
N ASN A 138 -3.41 8.25 9.48
CA ASN A 138 -4.57 7.39 9.33
C ASN A 138 -5.71 8.13 8.67
N VAL A 139 -6.23 7.57 7.58
CA VAL A 139 -7.38 8.10 6.84
C VAL A 139 -8.56 7.15 7.09
N PRO A 140 -9.32 7.35 8.19
CA PRO A 140 -10.50 6.54 8.46
C PRO A 140 -11.61 6.87 7.47
N LEU A 141 -12.17 5.84 6.84
CA LEU A 141 -13.23 5.94 5.83
C LEU A 141 -14.43 5.07 6.23
N LYS A 142 -15.57 5.34 5.61
CA LYS A 142 -16.82 4.58 5.81
C LYS A 142 -17.14 3.71 4.60
N ASP A 143 -18.13 2.85 4.78
CA ASP A 143 -18.64 1.96 3.73
C ASP A 143 -18.93 2.66 2.39
N GLY A 144 -18.70 1.92 1.31
CA GLY A 144 -19.12 2.29 -0.04
C GLY A 144 -18.38 3.46 -0.68
N ILE A 145 -17.19 3.84 -0.20
CA ILE A 145 -16.38 4.87 -0.86
C ILE A 145 -16.13 4.53 -2.34
N THR A 146 -16.21 5.54 -3.20
CA THR A 146 -16.06 5.41 -4.65
C THR A 146 -14.69 5.89 -5.10
N ASP A 147 -14.27 5.47 -6.30
CA ASP A 147 -12.99 5.88 -6.91
C ASP A 147 -12.77 7.40 -6.87
N ALA A 148 -13.77 8.20 -7.26
CA ALA A 148 -13.64 9.65 -7.32
C ALA A 148 -13.32 10.27 -5.95
N VAL A 149 -14.00 9.82 -4.90
CA VAL A 149 -13.79 10.33 -3.53
C VAL A 149 -12.45 9.83 -2.97
N TYR A 150 -12.15 8.54 -3.17
CA TYR A 150 -10.91 7.92 -2.71
C TYR A 150 -9.68 8.59 -3.35
N ILE A 151 -9.69 8.78 -4.67
CA ILE A 151 -8.61 9.46 -5.41
C ILE A 151 -8.42 10.88 -4.90
N ARG A 152 -9.51 11.64 -4.68
CA ARG A 152 -9.43 13.02 -4.20
C ARG A 152 -8.73 13.10 -2.84
N ILE A 153 -9.13 12.25 -1.91
CA ILE A 153 -8.52 12.17 -0.57
C ILE A 153 -7.05 11.77 -0.70
N PHE A 154 -6.79 10.66 -1.39
CA PHE A 154 -5.44 10.13 -1.57
C PHE A 154 -4.51 11.17 -2.17
N THR A 155 -4.89 11.81 -3.28
CA THR A 155 -4.07 12.82 -3.97
C THR A 155 -3.70 13.96 -3.03
N THR A 156 -4.69 14.50 -2.32
CA THR A 156 -4.50 15.64 -1.41
C THR A 156 -3.54 15.31 -0.27
N ILE A 157 -3.73 14.17 0.37
CA ILE A 157 -2.92 13.74 1.51
C ILE A 157 -1.52 13.31 1.05
N PHE A 158 -1.44 12.51 -0.01
CA PHE A 158 -0.18 12.01 -0.56
C PHE A 158 0.76 13.14 -1.00
N ASP A 159 0.25 14.15 -1.73
CA ASP A 159 1.09 15.26 -2.16
C ASP A 159 1.65 16.05 -0.97
N LYS A 160 0.85 16.25 0.09
CA LYS A 160 1.31 16.93 1.30
C LYS A 160 2.30 16.09 2.10
N VAL A 161 2.03 14.79 2.25
CA VAL A 161 2.97 13.82 2.86
C VAL A 161 4.31 13.87 2.12
N PHE A 162 4.28 13.76 0.79
CA PHE A 162 5.50 13.76 -0.02
C PHE A 162 6.29 15.07 0.13
N ALA A 163 5.60 16.22 0.10
CA ALA A 163 6.23 17.53 0.25
C ALA A 163 6.87 17.76 1.63
N LYS A 164 6.22 17.28 2.71
CA LYS A 164 6.69 17.46 4.09
C LYS A 164 7.75 16.44 4.48
N TYR A 165 7.49 15.17 4.20
CA TYR A 165 8.33 14.05 4.65
C TYR A 165 9.54 13.81 3.75
N LYS A 166 9.44 14.15 2.45
CA LYS A 166 10.50 13.96 1.44
C LYS A 166 11.10 12.54 1.50
N PRO A 167 10.31 11.47 1.29
CA PRO A 167 10.81 10.10 1.38
C PRO A 167 11.90 9.84 0.34
N GLU A 168 12.75 8.86 0.62
CA GLU A 168 13.83 8.43 -0.29
C GLU A 168 13.49 7.11 -1.00
N CYS A 169 12.58 6.32 -0.41
CA CYS A 169 11.97 5.16 -1.06
C CYS A 169 10.54 4.94 -0.55
N ILE A 170 9.76 4.19 -1.32
CA ILE A 170 8.35 3.92 -1.04
C ILE A 170 8.11 2.41 -0.94
N VAL A 171 7.30 1.99 0.02
CA VAL A 171 6.68 0.66 0.06
C VAL A 171 5.18 0.87 -0.03
N VAL A 172 4.54 0.31 -1.04
CA VAL A 172 3.08 0.40 -1.23
C VAL A 172 2.47 -0.99 -1.15
N GLN A 173 1.52 -1.16 -0.25
CA GLN A 173 0.65 -2.31 -0.14
C GLN A 173 -0.60 -2.05 -0.98
N CYS A 174 -1.00 -3.02 -1.80
CA CYS A 174 -2.12 -2.90 -2.74
C CYS A 174 -3.16 -4.00 -2.48
N GLY A 175 -3.65 -4.08 -1.25
CA GLY A 175 -4.76 -4.93 -0.85
C GLY A 175 -5.95 -4.73 -1.79
N ALA A 176 -6.41 -5.83 -2.37
CA ALA A 176 -7.48 -5.86 -3.36
C ALA A 176 -8.87 -6.08 -2.72
N ASP A 177 -8.95 -6.23 -1.39
CA ASP A 177 -10.21 -6.28 -0.64
C ASP A 177 -10.92 -4.92 -0.49
N SER A 178 -10.27 -3.83 -0.93
CA SER A 178 -10.89 -2.53 -1.14
C SER A 178 -11.72 -2.46 -2.44
N VAL A 179 -11.59 -3.44 -3.34
CA VAL A 179 -12.32 -3.48 -4.61
C VAL A 179 -13.75 -3.97 -4.43
N ALA A 180 -14.65 -3.42 -5.24
CA ALA A 180 -16.07 -3.78 -5.30
C ALA A 180 -16.28 -5.30 -5.45
N GLY A 181 -17.21 -5.83 -4.65
CA GLY A 181 -17.57 -7.25 -4.68
C GLY A 181 -16.65 -8.17 -3.86
N ASP A 182 -15.73 -7.61 -3.07
CA ASP A 182 -15.00 -8.36 -2.06
C ASP A 182 -15.93 -8.79 -0.89
N PRO A 183 -15.84 -10.04 -0.39
CA PRO A 183 -16.72 -10.54 0.66
C PRO A 183 -16.42 -10.03 2.07
N LEU A 184 -15.20 -9.56 2.35
CA LEU A 184 -14.78 -9.04 3.67
C LEU A 184 -14.62 -7.52 3.67
N GLY A 185 -14.47 -6.92 2.50
CA GLY A 185 -14.35 -5.48 2.32
C GLY A 185 -15.63 -4.67 2.55
N GLY A 186 -15.44 -3.35 2.63
CA GLY A 186 -16.51 -2.36 2.77
C GLY A 186 -16.61 -1.36 1.62
N PHE A 187 -15.59 -1.28 0.78
CA PHE A 187 -15.49 -0.23 -0.22
C PHE A 187 -16.16 -0.59 -1.55
N ASN A 188 -16.22 0.38 -2.45
CA ASN A 188 -16.82 0.26 -3.78
C ASN A 188 -15.84 0.74 -4.86
N LEU A 189 -14.55 0.46 -4.68
CA LEU A 189 -13.51 0.86 -5.61
C LEU A 189 -13.45 -0.07 -6.82
N THR A 190 -12.81 0.41 -7.87
CA THR A 190 -12.39 -0.42 -9.01
C THR A 190 -10.86 -0.48 -9.08
N PRO A 191 -10.27 -1.42 -9.83
CA PRO A 191 -8.84 -1.41 -10.11
C PRO A 191 -8.35 -0.08 -10.68
N LEU A 192 -9.20 0.69 -11.41
CA LEU A 192 -8.85 1.99 -11.95
C LEU A 192 -8.56 3.01 -10.83
N GLY A 193 -9.35 3.00 -9.75
CA GLY A 193 -9.15 3.85 -8.57
C GLY A 193 -7.80 3.60 -7.89
N LEU A 194 -7.50 2.33 -7.62
CA LEU A 194 -6.22 1.92 -7.04
C LEU A 194 -5.04 2.21 -8.00
N GLY A 195 -5.22 1.94 -9.29
CA GLY A 195 -4.20 2.22 -10.31
C GLY A 195 -3.90 3.70 -10.47
N HIS A 196 -4.89 4.58 -10.28
CA HIS A 196 -4.64 6.02 -10.23
C HIS A 196 -3.73 6.40 -9.05
N CYS A 197 -4.02 5.85 -7.85
CA CYS A 197 -3.18 6.07 -6.67
C CYS A 197 -1.75 5.56 -6.89
N LEU A 198 -1.62 4.35 -7.45
CA LEU A 198 -0.32 3.76 -7.79
C LEU A 198 0.44 4.60 -8.82
N ARG A 199 -0.23 5.12 -9.86
CA ARG A 199 0.40 6.00 -10.85
C ARG A 199 0.92 7.29 -10.23
N LEU A 200 0.18 7.91 -9.29
CA LEU A 200 0.65 9.08 -8.56
C LEU A 200 1.92 8.79 -7.76
N ILE A 201 2.00 7.61 -7.14
CA ILE A 201 3.19 7.15 -6.42
C ILE A 201 4.37 6.99 -7.39
N LEU A 202 4.18 6.24 -8.48
CA LEU A 202 5.22 5.95 -9.47
C LEU A 202 5.76 7.22 -10.15
N ASN A 203 4.91 8.22 -10.39
CA ASN A 203 5.30 9.51 -10.97
C ASN A 203 6.29 10.30 -10.10
N LYS A 204 6.49 9.93 -8.82
CA LYS A 204 7.53 10.52 -7.97
C LYS A 204 8.92 9.97 -8.27
N ASN A 205 9.05 8.96 -9.13
CA ASN A 205 10.31 8.37 -9.60
C ASN A 205 11.25 7.94 -8.46
N LEU A 206 10.69 7.42 -7.36
CA LEU A 206 11.46 6.85 -6.25
C LEU A 206 11.54 5.33 -6.34
N PRO A 207 12.59 4.70 -5.80
CA PRO A 207 12.62 3.26 -5.62
C PRO A 207 11.39 2.79 -4.84
N THR A 208 10.62 1.88 -5.43
CA THR A 208 9.30 1.51 -4.94
C THR A 208 9.15 -0.02 -4.85
N LEU A 209 8.78 -0.50 -3.67
CA LEU A 209 8.35 -1.89 -3.47
C LEU A 209 6.82 -1.95 -3.49
N VAL A 210 6.27 -2.69 -4.43
CA VAL A 210 4.82 -2.93 -4.57
C VAL A 210 4.49 -4.32 -4.02
N LEU A 211 3.53 -4.39 -3.12
CA LEU A 211 3.10 -5.62 -2.45
C LEU A 211 1.62 -5.91 -2.72
N GLY A 212 1.22 -7.15 -2.49
CA GLY A 212 -0.18 -7.57 -2.47
C GLY A 212 -0.89 -7.12 -1.19
N GLY A 213 -1.58 -8.05 -0.53
CA GLY A 213 -2.40 -7.76 0.64
C GLY A 213 -3.62 -8.67 0.77
N GLY A 214 -4.65 -8.16 1.44
CA GLY A 214 -5.98 -8.75 1.45
C GLY A 214 -6.62 -8.78 0.06
N GLY A 215 -7.69 -9.55 -0.06
CA GLY A 215 -8.38 -9.79 -1.33
C GLY A 215 -8.98 -11.19 -1.35
N TYR A 216 -10.29 -11.27 -1.25
CA TYR A 216 -10.99 -12.51 -0.92
C TYR A 216 -12.00 -12.94 -2.00
N ASN A 217 -12.18 -12.10 -3.03
CA ASN A 217 -12.74 -12.50 -4.32
C ASN A 217 -11.61 -12.81 -5.32
N VAL A 218 -11.18 -14.07 -5.38
CA VAL A 218 -9.95 -14.49 -6.12
C VAL A 218 -9.91 -14.02 -7.59
N PRO A 219 -10.98 -14.15 -8.41
CA PRO A 219 -10.98 -13.59 -9.76
C PRO A 219 -10.76 -12.07 -9.80
N ASN A 220 -11.36 -11.33 -8.86
CA ASN A 220 -11.21 -9.87 -8.81
C ASN A 220 -9.82 -9.44 -8.32
N VAL A 221 -9.21 -10.20 -7.41
CA VAL A 221 -7.80 -10.01 -7.02
C VAL A 221 -6.89 -10.18 -8.23
N ALA A 222 -7.09 -11.25 -9.01
CA ALA A 222 -6.31 -11.51 -10.22
C ALA A 222 -6.48 -10.38 -11.26
N ARG A 223 -7.71 -9.90 -11.48
CA ARG A 223 -7.98 -8.72 -12.34
C ARG A 223 -7.26 -7.48 -11.83
N CYS A 224 -7.39 -7.18 -10.54
CA CYS A 224 -6.83 -5.98 -9.93
C CYS A 224 -5.31 -5.96 -10.04
N TRP A 225 -4.60 -6.99 -9.55
CA TRP A 225 -3.14 -7.02 -9.59
C TRP A 225 -2.57 -7.13 -11.00
N THR A 226 -3.29 -7.78 -11.94
CA THR A 226 -2.91 -7.76 -13.37
C THR A 226 -2.99 -6.35 -13.94
N TYR A 227 -4.09 -5.63 -13.67
CA TYR A 227 -4.22 -4.23 -14.08
C TYR A 227 -3.17 -3.33 -13.41
N LEU A 228 -2.91 -3.47 -12.11
CA LEU A 228 -1.88 -2.69 -11.43
C LEU A 228 -0.47 -2.97 -11.99
N THR A 229 -0.20 -4.22 -12.38
CA THR A 229 1.05 -4.57 -13.07
C THR A 229 1.17 -3.83 -14.41
N SER A 230 0.06 -3.68 -15.13
CA SER A 230 0.02 -2.93 -16.38
C SER A 230 0.26 -1.42 -16.18
N VAL A 231 -0.24 -0.86 -15.07
CA VAL A 231 0.05 0.52 -14.65
C VAL A 231 1.53 0.70 -14.36
N ILE A 232 2.17 -0.25 -13.67
CA ILE A 232 3.61 -0.21 -13.37
C ILE A 232 4.44 -0.27 -14.65
N LEU A 233 4.05 -1.10 -15.61
CA LEU A 233 4.76 -1.25 -16.89
C LEU A 233 4.43 -0.16 -17.92
N ASP A 234 3.54 0.77 -17.58
CA ASP A 234 2.94 1.74 -18.51
C ASP A 234 2.43 1.08 -19.82
N CYS A 235 1.79 -0.07 -19.67
CA CYS A 235 1.35 -0.92 -20.78
C CYS A 235 -0.17 -1.14 -20.69
N PRO A 236 -0.99 -0.42 -21.48
CA PRO A 236 -2.43 -0.64 -21.50
C PRO A 236 -2.78 -2.07 -21.90
N LEU A 237 -3.74 -2.68 -21.20
CA LEU A 237 -4.25 -4.02 -21.51
C LEU A 237 -5.60 -3.93 -22.21
N PRO A 238 -5.93 -4.86 -23.13
CA PRO A 238 -7.29 -5.03 -23.61
C PRO A 238 -8.21 -5.46 -22.46
N ASN A 239 -9.51 -5.20 -22.61
CA ASN A 239 -10.48 -5.62 -21.60
C ASN A 239 -10.75 -7.13 -21.64
N ASP A 240 -10.62 -7.77 -22.80
CA ASP A 240 -10.83 -9.21 -22.94
C ASP A 240 -9.73 -9.99 -22.21
N ILE A 241 -10.13 -10.88 -21.29
CA ILE A 241 -9.18 -11.76 -20.62
C ILE A 241 -8.69 -12.81 -21.62
N PRO A 242 -7.38 -13.01 -21.78
CA PRO A 242 -6.85 -14.04 -22.67
C PRO A 242 -7.16 -15.44 -22.13
N ASP A 243 -7.34 -16.40 -23.03
CA ASP A 243 -7.53 -17.80 -22.66
C ASP A 243 -6.37 -18.30 -21.79
N ASN A 244 -6.70 -19.00 -20.72
CA ASN A 244 -5.78 -19.50 -19.72
C ASN A 244 -6.41 -20.63 -18.90
N SER A 245 -5.60 -21.35 -18.12
CA SER A 245 -6.06 -22.50 -17.32
C SER A 245 -7.20 -22.19 -16.32
N TYR A 246 -7.38 -20.91 -15.96
CA TYR A 246 -8.38 -20.44 -15.01
C TYR A 246 -9.46 -19.56 -15.67
N PHE A 247 -9.53 -19.51 -17.00
CA PHE A 247 -10.42 -18.63 -17.76
C PHE A 247 -11.90 -18.74 -17.32
N HIS A 248 -12.35 -19.95 -17.01
CA HIS A 248 -13.71 -20.24 -16.53
C HIS A 248 -14.09 -19.51 -15.22
N LEU A 249 -13.13 -19.08 -14.40
CA LEU A 249 -13.38 -18.34 -13.15
C LEU A 249 -13.79 -16.89 -13.39
N PHE A 250 -13.56 -16.35 -14.59
CA PHE A 250 -13.84 -14.96 -14.94
C PHE A 250 -15.22 -14.78 -15.60
N GLY A 251 -16.04 -15.82 -15.64
CA GLY A 251 -17.39 -15.71 -16.19
C GLY A 251 -18.33 -14.85 -15.32
N PRO A 252 -19.44 -14.37 -15.89
CA PRO A 252 -19.89 -14.63 -17.26
C PRO A 252 -19.32 -13.66 -18.31
N ASP A 253 -18.65 -12.59 -17.91
CA ASP A 253 -18.21 -11.51 -18.80
C ASP A 253 -16.83 -11.76 -19.44
N PHE A 254 -15.91 -12.44 -18.72
CA PHE A 254 -14.53 -12.68 -19.14
C PHE A 254 -13.75 -11.37 -19.41
N GLU A 255 -14.12 -10.31 -18.70
CA GLU A 255 -13.52 -8.99 -18.83
C GLU A 255 -12.57 -8.68 -17.66
N LEU A 256 -11.55 -7.87 -17.91
CA LEU A 256 -10.59 -7.38 -16.92
C LEU A 256 -11.19 -6.30 -16.02
N SER A 257 -12.04 -5.44 -16.60
CA SER A 257 -12.67 -4.34 -15.88
C SER A 257 -13.60 -4.84 -14.77
N LEU A 258 -13.71 -4.04 -13.71
CA LEU A 258 -14.66 -4.27 -12.63
C LEU A 258 -15.54 -3.04 -12.49
N SER A 259 -16.84 -3.28 -12.41
CA SER A 259 -17.82 -2.22 -12.19
C SER A 259 -18.10 -2.04 -10.70
N PRO A 260 -18.33 -0.79 -10.24
CA PRO A 260 -18.85 -0.54 -8.90
C PRO A 260 -20.20 -1.26 -8.68
N THR A 261 -20.44 -1.66 -7.45
CA THR A 261 -21.76 -2.16 -7.02
C THR A 261 -22.73 -1.00 -6.74
N LEU A 262 -24.00 -1.32 -6.49
CA LEU A 262 -25.03 -0.35 -6.04
C LEU A 262 -24.90 0.03 -4.55
N ARG A 263 -23.77 -0.26 -3.90
CA ARG A 263 -23.52 0.11 -2.50
C ARG A 263 -23.50 1.64 -2.36
N LYS A 264 -24.25 2.15 -1.37
CA LYS A 264 -24.30 3.58 -1.06
C LYS A 264 -22.97 4.04 -0.48
N ASN A 265 -22.48 5.18 -0.92
CA ASN A 265 -21.33 5.84 -0.32
C ASN A 265 -21.74 6.57 0.97
N GLU A 266 -21.26 6.11 2.12
CA GLU A 266 -21.54 6.71 3.43
C GLU A 266 -20.54 7.83 3.80
N ASN A 267 -19.58 8.13 2.93
CA ASN A 267 -18.59 9.20 3.09
C ASN A 267 -19.16 10.52 2.55
N SER A 268 -19.91 11.25 3.39
CA SER A 268 -20.44 12.57 3.04
C SER A 268 -19.31 13.57 2.76
N GLU A 269 -19.57 14.56 1.92
CA GLU A 269 -18.60 15.64 1.61
C GLU A 269 -18.10 16.36 2.87
N GLU A 270 -18.99 16.63 3.83
CA GLU A 270 -18.64 17.23 5.12
C GLU A 270 -17.65 16.34 5.91
N TYR A 271 -17.91 15.03 5.95
CA TYR A 271 -17.02 14.09 6.64
C TYR A 271 -15.65 14.02 5.96
N VAL A 272 -15.63 13.91 4.63
CA VAL A 272 -14.39 13.86 3.85
C VAL A 272 -13.58 15.13 4.04
N GLN A 273 -14.21 16.30 3.97
CA GLN A 273 -13.52 17.58 4.17
C GLN A 273 -12.94 17.68 5.57
N LYS A 274 -13.70 17.28 6.60
CA LYS A 274 -13.21 17.26 7.99
C LYS A 274 -11.96 16.40 8.16
N ILE A 275 -11.95 15.20 7.56
CA ILE A 275 -10.77 14.31 7.57
C ILE A 275 -9.58 14.98 6.88
N ILE A 276 -9.77 15.53 5.67
CA ILE A 276 -8.71 16.22 4.94
C ILE A 276 -8.14 17.38 5.75
N ASP A 277 -8.97 18.23 6.36
CA ASP A 277 -8.55 19.38 7.15
C ASP A 277 -7.75 18.96 8.39
N THR A 278 -8.20 17.89 9.07
CA THR A 278 -7.55 17.34 10.27
C THR A 278 -6.17 16.80 9.92
N LEU A 279 -6.08 15.98 8.88
CA LEU A 279 -4.81 15.39 8.41
C LEU A 279 -3.85 16.44 7.87
N THR A 280 -4.37 17.45 7.17
CA THR A 280 -3.58 18.60 6.73
C THR A 280 -2.97 19.32 7.91
N THR A 281 -3.76 19.57 8.96
CA THR A 281 -3.27 20.21 10.20
C THR A 281 -2.18 19.37 10.87
N ASN A 282 -2.40 18.05 10.99
CA ASN A 282 -1.41 17.12 11.56
C ASN A 282 -0.09 17.12 10.75
N LEU A 283 -0.18 17.13 9.42
CA LEU A 283 0.98 17.15 8.52
C LEU A 283 1.73 18.49 8.55
N ASP A 284 1.09 19.59 8.94
CA ASP A 284 1.77 20.85 9.17
C ASP A 284 2.60 20.86 10.47
N CYS A 285 2.31 19.96 11.40
CA CYS A 285 3.12 19.73 12.59
C CYS A 285 4.32 18.78 12.37
N LEU A 286 4.44 18.18 11.18
CA LEU A 286 5.57 17.31 10.85
C LEU A 286 6.88 18.14 10.89
N PRO A 287 7.91 17.71 11.66
CA PRO A 287 9.15 18.46 11.75
C PRO A 287 9.81 18.67 10.38
N ALA A 288 10.38 19.84 10.14
CA ALA A 288 11.09 20.12 8.90
C ALA A 288 12.31 19.19 8.75
N VAL A 289 12.45 18.61 7.55
CA VAL A 289 13.61 17.82 7.10
C VAL A 289 14.65 18.72 6.45
#